data_AF-A0A6A5GIX6-F1
#
_entry.id   AF-A0A6A5GIX6-F1
#
_cell.length_a   1.000
_cell.length_b   1.000
_cell.length_c   1.000
_cell.angle_alpha   90.00
_cell.angle_beta   90.00
_cell.angle_gamma   90.00
#
_symmetry.space_group_name_H-M   'P 1'
#
loop_
_entity.id
_entity.type
_entity.pdbx_description
1 polymer ?
#
loop_
_entity_poly.entity_id
_entity_poly.type
_entity_poly.pdbx_seq_one_letter_code
_entity_poly.pdbx_strand_id
1 'polypeptide(L)'
;MTITELLHQQFSSIQILYNKEKLNLELISCDYPPTVIDLGYDKLSDRFYENLEGVIRNQNRVVDFIVLCSEKEVSNRIFNTLEKSLKILTTRKSPLRVRHLSLQLNYMNQVIHIVKLLDPETLQSIEFCFNHGSSSQLIHIEHVLSLVKWNRGDRLKLVFKLNTLTEKNLKSVKKILLEHRVFQELEIHYQNCVKKNLEEYFGVPCQCEPGKFIKFEITEELSDELLLADAMEKLTLINLLSTQALETPVIMRHISQYLEFFDIQRLRKTTRGIRNCIDYIQPDFHISEYTIAFLLEKKPYTVVKTRKGISKTTRYGRDVNFDIKSSQCKKAISRMLEDLETNLKKTCMKELQIVFSYVDFIEYDPLVSFNKFFLDRFKMILAKSEKPLKIEKLVMKCVTQREVMQVLPFLDSSHLKTIELHDPDSEFRKNYGSRYEYPEGLRKPFEVNELCELEQWKNAVGELIIYSRPINMVVRKMNVCNYSKVNITVEKMSSQDILYLKGNLSMQSCLHFYIQFKKSVIKPNNLYNLIGAPRRSYGVEREWCFPISNTTHYLHMDLRQYFIEVRRIPYGVKYY
;
A
#
# COMPACT_ATOMS: atom_id res chain seq x y z
N MET A 1 -81.61 16.78 0.25
CA MET A 1 -81.00 16.80 -1.09
C MET A 1 -81.30 15.48 -1.78
N THR A 2 -81.83 15.50 -3.00
CA THR A 2 -82.02 14.27 -3.80
C THR A 2 -80.71 13.89 -4.49
N ILE A 3 -80.48 12.60 -4.78
CA ILE A 3 -79.25 12.12 -5.46
C ILE A 3 -79.01 12.87 -6.77
N THR A 4 -80.09 13.21 -7.48
CA THR A 4 -80.09 14.02 -8.71
C THR A 4 -79.45 15.41 -8.54
N GLU A 5 -79.53 16.04 -7.37
CA GLU A 5 -78.91 17.35 -7.12
C GLU A 5 -77.39 17.23 -6.90
N LEU A 6 -76.93 16.12 -6.30
CA LEU A 6 -75.50 15.85 -6.05
C LEU A 6 -74.74 15.50 -7.33
N LEU A 7 -75.39 14.83 -8.29
CA LEU A 7 -74.75 14.34 -9.52
C LEU A 7 -74.31 15.46 -10.48
N HIS A 8 -74.87 16.67 -10.38
CA HIS A 8 -74.54 17.80 -11.26
C HIS A 8 -73.55 18.80 -10.66
N GLN A 9 -73.19 18.65 -9.39
CA GLN A 9 -72.26 19.55 -8.70
C GLN A 9 -70.80 19.09 -8.84
N GLN A 10 -69.87 20.03 -8.67
CA GLN A 10 -68.43 19.78 -8.63
C GLN A 10 -67.91 20.16 -7.25
N PHE A 11 -66.99 19.35 -6.72
CA PHE A 11 -66.50 19.51 -5.35
C PHE A 11 -65.00 19.80 -5.30
N SER A 12 -64.60 20.72 -4.43
CA SER A 12 -63.20 21.04 -4.13
C SER A 12 -62.63 20.15 -3.03
N SER A 13 -63.47 19.63 -2.14
CA SER A 13 -63.07 18.72 -1.07
C SER A 13 -64.05 17.57 -0.93
N ILE A 14 -63.51 16.36 -0.77
CA ILE A 14 -64.26 15.13 -0.49
C ILE A 14 -63.66 14.51 0.75
N GLN A 15 -64.40 14.53 1.86
CA GLN A 15 -63.95 13.96 3.12
C GLN A 15 -64.87 12.81 3.54
N ILE A 16 -64.25 11.69 3.89
CA ILE A 16 -64.92 10.49 4.35
C ILE A 16 -64.48 10.28 5.79
N LEU A 17 -65.38 10.57 6.71
CA LEU A 17 -65.12 10.56 8.15
C LEU A 17 -65.91 9.44 8.81
N TYR A 18 -65.25 8.56 9.57
CA TYR A 18 -65.90 7.49 10.30
C TYR A 18 -65.73 7.64 11.81
N ASN A 19 -66.82 7.93 12.52
CA ASN A 19 -66.84 8.23 13.97
C ASN A 19 -67.94 7.42 14.68
N LYS A 20 -67.59 6.67 15.74
CA LYS A 20 -68.53 6.02 16.69
C LYS A 20 -69.83 5.47 16.05
N GLU A 21 -69.66 4.71 14.97
CA GLU A 21 -70.70 4.04 14.16
C GLU A 21 -71.41 4.89 13.09
N LYS A 22 -71.11 6.19 12.97
CA LYS A 22 -71.58 7.04 11.87
C LYS A 22 -70.49 7.25 10.82
N LEU A 23 -70.91 7.17 9.56
CA LEU A 23 -70.10 7.49 8.41
C LEU A 23 -70.61 8.80 7.82
N ASN A 24 -69.74 9.80 7.73
CA ASN A 24 -70.07 11.10 7.17
C ASN A 24 -69.32 11.30 5.86
N LEU A 25 -70.05 11.69 4.82
CA LEU A 25 -69.49 12.19 3.57
C LEU A 25 -69.65 13.71 3.57
N GLU A 26 -68.56 14.42 3.85
CA GLU A 26 -68.52 15.87 3.80
C GLU A 26 -67.97 16.33 2.44
N LEU A 27 -68.78 17.08 1.72
CA LEU A 27 -68.47 17.60 0.40
C LEU A 27 -68.47 19.13 0.44
N ILE A 28 -67.46 19.75 -0.15
CA ILE A 28 -67.40 21.21 -0.29
C ILE A 28 -67.54 21.55 -1.77
N SER A 29 -68.58 22.29 -2.13
CA SER A 29 -68.84 22.67 -3.53
C SER A 29 -67.79 23.64 -4.07
N CYS A 30 -67.56 23.58 -5.38
CA CYS A 30 -66.77 24.59 -6.09
C CYS A 30 -67.50 25.92 -6.32
N ASP A 31 -68.81 25.98 -6.02
CA ASP A 31 -69.64 27.19 -6.20
C ASP A 31 -69.26 28.30 -5.22
N TYR A 32 -69.63 29.54 -5.54
CA TYR A 32 -69.43 30.69 -4.66
C TYR A 32 -70.78 31.26 -4.19
N PRO A 33 -71.05 31.31 -2.88
CA PRO A 33 -70.20 30.85 -1.77
C PRO A 33 -70.11 29.31 -1.69
N PRO A 34 -69.00 28.74 -1.17
CA PRO A 34 -68.85 27.30 -1.02
C PRO A 34 -69.90 26.76 -0.05
N THR A 35 -70.63 25.75 -0.49
CA THR A 35 -71.64 25.06 0.31
C THR A 35 -71.02 23.78 0.85
N VAL A 36 -71.14 23.58 2.17
CA VAL A 36 -70.76 22.34 2.84
C VAL A 36 -71.98 21.43 2.87
N ILE A 37 -71.83 20.25 2.29
CA ILE A 37 -72.85 19.21 2.30
C ILE A 37 -72.33 18.08 3.19
N ASP A 38 -72.99 17.89 4.33
CA ASP A 38 -72.72 16.76 5.23
C ASP A 38 -73.81 15.70 5.07
N LEU A 39 -73.41 14.53 4.60
CA LEU A 39 -74.28 13.37 4.47
C LEU A 39 -73.87 12.34 5.52
N GLY A 40 -74.63 12.30 6.62
CA GLY A 40 -74.48 11.29 7.67
C GLY A 40 -75.21 10.00 7.33
N TYR A 41 -74.55 8.86 7.57
CA TYR A 41 -75.09 7.52 7.39
C TYR A 41 -74.91 6.71 8.68
N ASP A 42 -75.96 6.04 9.12
CA ASP A 42 -75.94 5.24 10.35
C ASP A 42 -75.09 3.97 10.22
N LYS A 43 -74.90 3.45 9.00
CA LYS A 43 -74.04 2.29 8.67
C LYS A 43 -73.55 2.40 7.21
N LEU A 44 -72.55 1.58 6.86
CA LEU A 44 -72.21 1.28 5.46
C LEU A 44 -73.47 0.75 4.74
N SER A 45 -74.11 1.60 3.95
CA SER A 45 -75.38 1.32 3.26
C SER A 45 -75.19 1.54 1.76
N ASP A 46 -75.94 0.81 0.94
CA ASP A 46 -75.92 0.94 -0.53
C ASP A 46 -76.04 2.40 -0.98
N ARG A 47 -76.82 3.20 -0.26
CA ARG A 47 -77.00 4.63 -0.48
C ARG A 47 -75.72 5.46 -0.30
N PHE A 48 -74.85 5.13 0.65
CA PHE A 48 -73.54 5.78 0.77
C PHE A 48 -72.68 5.51 -0.47
N TYR A 49 -72.69 4.26 -0.95
CA TYR A 49 -71.91 3.86 -2.12
C TYR A 49 -72.40 4.57 -3.38
N GLU A 50 -73.70 4.58 -3.63
CA GLU A 50 -74.30 5.27 -4.78
C GLU A 50 -73.97 6.76 -4.78
N ASN A 51 -74.02 7.41 -3.61
CA ASN A 51 -73.71 8.83 -3.49
C ASN A 51 -72.21 9.11 -3.71
N LEU A 52 -71.32 8.36 -3.08
CA LEU A 52 -69.87 8.52 -3.27
C LEU A 52 -69.47 8.21 -4.72
N GLU A 53 -70.01 7.15 -5.30
CA GLU A 53 -69.81 6.78 -6.69
C GLU A 53 -70.32 7.86 -7.65
N GLY A 54 -71.53 8.38 -7.40
CA GLY A 54 -72.12 9.45 -8.20
C GLY A 54 -71.27 10.73 -8.18
N VAL A 55 -70.79 11.11 -7.00
CA VAL A 55 -69.87 12.25 -6.82
C VAL A 55 -68.57 12.01 -7.58
N ILE A 56 -67.94 10.85 -7.37
CA ILE A 56 -66.65 10.52 -7.99
C ILE A 56 -66.78 10.41 -9.51
N ARG A 57 -67.83 9.79 -10.07
CA ARG A 57 -68.02 9.62 -11.53
C ARG A 57 -68.21 10.95 -12.25
N ASN A 58 -68.95 11.88 -11.66
CA ASN A 58 -69.27 13.15 -12.29
C ASN A 58 -68.23 14.25 -12.01
N GLN A 59 -67.25 13.99 -11.15
CA GLN A 59 -66.17 14.93 -10.88
C GLN A 59 -65.26 15.08 -12.12
N ASN A 60 -65.22 16.29 -12.67
CA ASN A 60 -64.38 16.69 -13.81
C ASN A 60 -63.37 17.77 -13.43
N ARG A 61 -63.62 18.53 -12.37
CA ARG A 61 -62.66 19.48 -11.80
C ARG A 61 -61.65 18.79 -10.89
N VAL A 62 -60.48 19.41 -10.76
CA VAL A 62 -59.45 19.00 -9.80
C VAL A 62 -60.03 19.13 -8.39
N VAL A 63 -59.93 18.06 -7.60
CA VAL A 63 -60.27 18.07 -6.18
C VAL A 63 -59.05 18.53 -5.40
N ASP A 64 -59.19 19.56 -4.58
CA ASP A 64 -58.10 20.07 -3.76
C ASP A 64 -57.73 19.06 -2.67
N PHE A 65 -58.72 18.50 -1.97
CA PHE A 65 -58.51 17.59 -0.85
C PHE A 65 -59.37 16.34 -0.93
N ILE A 66 -58.74 15.17 -0.84
CA ILE A 66 -59.40 13.93 -0.47
C ILE A 66 -58.88 13.50 0.89
N VAL A 67 -59.78 13.39 1.86
CA VAL A 67 -59.44 13.00 3.24
C VAL A 67 -60.22 11.75 3.61
N LEU A 68 -59.50 10.75 4.12
CA LEU A 68 -60.09 9.59 4.78
C LEU A 68 -59.60 9.54 6.22
N CYS A 69 -60.51 9.79 7.16
CA CYS A 69 -60.22 9.75 8.59
C CYS A 69 -61.18 8.82 9.34
N SER A 70 -60.67 8.18 10.39
CA SER A 70 -61.46 7.25 11.20
C SER A 70 -61.10 7.32 12.68
N GLU A 71 -62.06 7.38 13.59
CA GLU A 71 -61.75 7.46 15.03
C GLU A 71 -61.26 6.15 15.66
N LYS A 72 -61.44 4.99 15.00
CA LYS A 72 -61.00 3.66 15.48
C LYS A 72 -60.15 2.97 14.41
N GLU A 73 -59.54 1.81 14.74
CA GLU A 73 -58.93 0.94 13.72
C GLU A 73 -59.90 0.77 12.55
N VAL A 74 -59.48 1.22 11.37
CA VAL A 74 -60.26 1.06 10.15
C VAL A 74 -60.40 -0.43 9.92
N SER A 75 -61.60 -1.00 10.14
CA SER A 75 -61.81 -2.41 9.78
C SER A 75 -61.54 -2.56 8.28
N ASN A 76 -60.86 -3.63 7.87
CA ASN A 76 -60.58 -3.93 6.45
C ASN A 76 -61.81 -3.78 5.53
N ARG A 77 -63.03 -3.82 6.09
CA ARG A 77 -64.28 -3.53 5.37
C ARG A 77 -64.32 -2.10 4.80
N ILE A 78 -63.97 -1.06 5.55
CA ILE A 78 -64.00 0.33 5.07
C ILE A 78 -62.94 0.54 3.98
N PHE A 79 -61.75 -0.05 4.15
CA PHE A 79 -60.71 -0.01 3.12
C PHE A 79 -61.15 -0.72 1.83
N ASN A 80 -61.63 -1.97 1.92
CA ASN A 80 -62.14 -2.70 0.76
C ASN A 80 -63.32 -1.96 0.11
N THR A 81 -64.13 -1.25 0.91
CA THR A 81 -65.22 -0.38 0.45
C THR A 81 -64.68 0.78 -0.36
N LEU A 82 -63.71 1.53 0.15
CA LEU A 82 -63.07 2.61 -0.61
C LEU A 82 -62.35 2.11 -1.84
N GLU A 83 -61.61 1.01 -1.74
CA GLU A 83 -60.95 0.38 -2.87
C GLU A 83 -61.97 -0.01 -3.95
N LYS A 84 -63.14 -0.54 -3.58
CA LYS A 84 -64.24 -0.82 -4.51
C LYS A 84 -64.81 0.46 -5.11
N SER A 85 -65.11 1.47 -4.29
CA SER A 85 -65.65 2.75 -4.74
C SER A 85 -64.67 3.51 -5.65
N LEU A 86 -63.37 3.37 -5.40
CA LEU A 86 -62.30 3.99 -6.18
C LEU A 86 -61.87 3.11 -7.37
N LYS A 87 -62.12 1.79 -7.36
CA LYS A 87 -61.95 0.94 -8.55
C LYS A 87 -62.83 1.39 -9.70
N ILE A 88 -63.96 2.06 -9.43
CA ILE A 88 -64.76 2.72 -10.49
C ILE A 88 -63.93 3.76 -11.25
N LEU A 89 -62.88 4.35 -10.65
CA LEU A 89 -61.93 5.22 -11.36
C LEU A 89 -61.23 4.51 -12.51
N THR A 90 -61.04 3.18 -12.45
CA THR A 90 -60.46 2.39 -13.55
C THR A 90 -61.37 2.33 -14.78
N THR A 91 -62.68 2.62 -14.62
CA THR A 91 -63.65 2.65 -15.72
C THR A 91 -63.79 4.03 -16.35
N ARG A 92 -63.18 5.07 -15.77
CA ARG A 92 -63.19 6.42 -16.32
C ARG A 92 -62.25 6.53 -17.52
N LYS A 93 -62.60 7.40 -18.48
CA LYS A 93 -61.70 7.76 -19.60
C LYS A 93 -60.45 8.51 -19.12
N SER A 94 -60.53 9.19 -17.98
CA SER A 94 -59.41 9.90 -17.35
C SER A 94 -59.39 9.66 -15.84
N PRO A 95 -58.19 9.54 -15.23
CA PRO A 95 -58.04 9.38 -13.80
C PRO A 95 -58.59 10.60 -13.03
N LEU A 96 -58.89 10.40 -11.74
CA LEU A 96 -59.35 11.48 -10.88
C LEU A 96 -58.18 12.41 -10.53
N ARG A 97 -58.36 13.70 -10.76
CA ARG A 97 -57.36 14.74 -10.52
C ARG A 97 -57.48 15.27 -9.11
N VAL A 98 -56.43 15.10 -8.29
CA VAL A 98 -56.43 15.39 -6.85
C VAL A 98 -55.11 16.06 -6.48
N ARG A 99 -55.15 17.16 -5.71
CA ARG A 99 -53.92 17.84 -5.24
C ARG A 99 -53.37 17.23 -3.96
N HIS A 100 -54.23 17.03 -2.96
CA HIS A 100 -53.81 16.57 -1.64
C HIS A 100 -54.63 15.34 -1.23
N LEU A 101 -53.92 14.27 -0.87
CA LEU A 101 -54.51 13.03 -0.40
C LEU A 101 -54.05 12.77 1.04
N SER A 102 -54.99 12.70 1.98
CA SER A 102 -54.71 12.31 3.37
C SER A 102 -55.47 11.04 3.72
N LEU A 103 -54.73 9.99 4.11
CA LEU A 103 -55.30 8.67 4.35
C LEU A 103 -54.87 8.16 5.72
N GLN A 104 -55.87 7.86 6.56
CA GLN A 104 -55.68 7.22 7.83
C GLN A 104 -55.90 5.71 7.73
N LEU A 105 -54.85 4.90 7.71
CA LEU A 105 -54.90 3.47 7.37
C LEU A 105 -53.91 2.59 8.15
N ASN A 106 -54.15 1.27 8.13
CA ASN A 106 -53.38 0.28 8.91
C ASN A 106 -52.16 -0.28 8.14
N TYR A 107 -52.17 -0.29 6.80
CA TYR A 107 -51.12 -0.91 5.98
C TYR A 107 -50.70 -0.04 4.80
N MET A 108 -49.40 0.02 4.51
CA MET A 108 -48.87 0.86 3.43
C MET A 108 -49.29 0.37 2.02
N ASN A 109 -49.36 -0.94 1.79
CA ASN A 109 -49.73 -1.51 0.47
C ASN A 109 -51.12 -1.08 0.01
N GLN A 110 -52.05 -1.04 0.95
CA GLN A 110 -53.42 -0.60 0.75
C GLN A 110 -53.46 0.85 0.24
N VAL A 111 -52.68 1.73 0.87
CA VAL A 111 -52.58 3.13 0.47
C VAL A 111 -52.00 3.28 -0.94
N ILE A 112 -50.90 2.59 -1.23
CA ILE A 112 -50.23 2.66 -2.53
C ILE A 112 -51.17 2.25 -3.67
N HIS A 113 -52.06 1.29 -3.44
CA HIS A 113 -53.05 0.91 -4.43
C HIS A 113 -54.00 2.07 -4.75
N ILE A 114 -54.51 2.77 -3.73
CA ILE A 114 -55.39 3.94 -3.91
C ILE A 114 -54.66 5.07 -4.65
N VAL A 115 -53.44 5.40 -4.24
CA VAL A 115 -52.63 6.46 -4.87
C VAL A 115 -52.50 6.20 -6.37
N LYS A 116 -52.25 4.95 -6.76
CA LYS A 116 -52.07 4.55 -8.17
C LYS A 116 -53.34 4.65 -9.02
N LEU A 117 -54.52 4.85 -8.42
CA LEU A 117 -55.78 5.09 -9.13
C LEU A 117 -56.02 6.57 -9.45
N LEU A 118 -55.22 7.47 -8.90
CA LEU A 118 -55.31 8.92 -9.11
C LEU A 118 -54.44 9.38 -10.30
N ASP A 119 -54.66 10.62 -10.74
CA ASP A 119 -53.82 11.26 -11.74
C ASP A 119 -52.49 11.74 -11.12
N PRO A 120 -51.33 11.16 -11.48
CA PRO A 120 -50.04 11.59 -10.95
C PRO A 120 -49.72 13.05 -11.28
N GLU A 121 -50.21 13.59 -12.41
CA GLU A 121 -49.87 14.95 -12.88
C GLU A 121 -50.47 16.08 -12.03
N THR A 122 -51.43 15.74 -11.17
CA THR A 122 -52.08 16.74 -10.30
C THR A 122 -51.77 16.58 -8.83
N LEU A 123 -51.19 15.45 -8.44
CA LEU A 123 -50.95 15.12 -7.04
C LEU A 123 -49.71 15.87 -6.55
N GLN A 124 -49.89 16.67 -5.50
CA GLN A 124 -48.84 17.51 -4.93
C GLN A 124 -48.35 16.98 -3.59
N SER A 125 -49.26 16.44 -2.76
CA SER A 125 -48.88 15.86 -1.48
C SER A 125 -49.70 14.65 -1.09
N ILE A 126 -49.04 13.72 -0.39
CA ILE A 126 -49.67 12.54 0.21
C ILE A 126 -49.31 12.49 1.69
N GLU A 127 -50.34 12.42 2.53
CA GLU A 127 -50.22 12.26 3.96
C GLU A 127 -50.69 10.85 4.38
N PHE A 128 -49.80 10.14 5.06
CA PHE A 128 -50.00 8.80 5.57
C PHE A 128 -50.15 8.84 7.09
N CYS A 129 -51.37 8.63 7.59
CA CYS A 129 -51.69 8.63 9.01
C CYS A 129 -51.87 7.20 9.52
N PHE A 130 -50.97 6.72 10.40
CA PHE A 130 -51.08 5.38 10.98
C PHE A 130 -51.52 5.48 12.45
N ASN A 131 -52.82 5.27 12.70
CA ASN A 131 -53.39 5.36 14.06
C ASN A 131 -53.21 4.05 14.85
N HIS A 132 -52.64 4.21 16.04
CA HIS A 132 -52.52 3.32 17.20
C HIS A 132 -53.10 1.89 17.12
N GLY A 133 -52.20 0.90 17.12
CA GLY A 133 -52.50 -0.52 17.38
C GLY A 133 -51.24 -1.38 17.43
N SER A 134 -50.58 -1.42 18.59
CA SER A 134 -49.59 -2.40 19.13
C SER A 134 -48.50 -3.03 18.25
N SER A 135 -48.31 -2.66 16.98
CA SER A 135 -47.32 -3.25 16.09
C SER A 135 -46.76 -2.23 15.09
N SER A 136 -46.10 -1.19 15.61
CA SER A 136 -45.21 -0.34 14.80
C SER A 136 -44.15 -1.12 14.01
N GLN A 137 -43.98 -2.42 14.29
CA GLN A 137 -43.16 -3.39 13.55
C GLN A 137 -43.66 -3.71 12.12
N LEU A 138 -44.90 -3.37 11.74
CA LEU A 138 -45.47 -3.73 10.42
C LEU A 138 -45.48 -2.60 9.36
N ILE A 139 -45.11 -1.35 9.71
CA ILE A 139 -45.17 -0.24 8.75
C ILE A 139 -43.90 -0.21 7.87
N HIS A 140 -44.03 -0.71 6.65
CA HIS A 140 -42.97 -0.68 5.64
C HIS A 140 -43.08 0.57 4.75
N ILE A 141 -42.63 1.72 5.28
CA ILE A 141 -42.63 2.99 4.52
C ILE A 141 -41.84 2.88 3.19
N GLU A 142 -40.90 1.94 3.09
CA GLU A 142 -40.16 1.61 1.86
C GLU A 142 -41.08 1.33 0.65
N HIS A 143 -42.32 0.88 0.87
CA HIS A 143 -43.27 0.63 -0.21
C HIS A 143 -43.66 1.89 -0.98
N VAL A 144 -43.44 3.09 -0.40
CA VAL A 144 -43.62 4.37 -1.11
C VAL A 144 -42.67 4.52 -2.30
N LEU A 145 -41.53 3.83 -2.29
CA LEU A 145 -40.61 3.79 -3.44
C LEU A 145 -41.25 3.17 -4.68
N SER A 146 -42.33 2.40 -4.54
CA SER A 146 -43.09 1.92 -5.69
C SER A 146 -43.84 3.01 -6.46
N LEU A 147 -43.92 4.23 -5.90
CA LEU A 147 -44.44 5.43 -6.58
C LEU A 147 -43.40 6.07 -7.51
N VAL A 148 -42.10 5.78 -7.35
CA VAL A 148 -41.03 6.35 -8.18
C VAL A 148 -41.26 6.07 -9.67
N LYS A 149 -41.65 4.84 -10.01
CA LYS A 149 -41.95 4.46 -11.41
C LYS A 149 -43.33 4.93 -11.89
N TRP A 150 -44.26 5.18 -10.97
CA TRP A 150 -45.63 5.57 -11.29
C TRP A 150 -45.73 7.08 -11.54
N ASN A 151 -44.98 7.85 -10.76
CA ASN A 151 -44.93 9.30 -10.84
C ASN A 151 -44.22 9.74 -12.13
N ARG A 152 -44.88 10.55 -12.96
CA ARG A 152 -44.44 10.87 -14.33
C ARG A 152 -43.50 12.08 -14.42
N GLY A 153 -42.89 12.48 -13.30
CA GLY A 153 -41.93 13.59 -13.23
C GLY A 153 -42.37 14.76 -12.35
N ASP A 154 -43.54 14.69 -11.72
CA ASP A 154 -43.98 15.69 -10.75
C ASP A 154 -43.31 15.49 -9.39
N ARG A 155 -43.12 16.56 -8.62
CA ARG A 155 -42.45 16.49 -7.33
C ARG A 155 -43.46 16.37 -6.20
N LEU A 156 -43.50 15.20 -5.55
CA LEU A 156 -44.44 14.89 -4.48
C LEU A 156 -43.88 15.27 -3.11
N LYS A 157 -44.72 15.89 -2.27
CA LYS A 157 -44.50 15.99 -0.82
C LYS A 157 -45.08 14.75 -0.12
N LEU A 158 -44.27 14.11 0.72
CA LEU A 158 -44.68 12.97 1.54
C LEU A 158 -44.73 13.36 3.01
N VAL A 159 -45.82 13.04 3.69
CA VAL A 159 -45.98 13.24 5.13
C VAL A 159 -46.31 11.90 5.79
N PHE A 160 -45.52 11.45 6.74
CA PHE A 160 -45.79 10.24 7.51
C PHE A 160 -46.07 10.58 8.98
N LYS A 161 -47.18 10.10 9.53
CA LYS A 161 -47.48 10.18 10.97
C LYS A 161 -47.36 8.79 11.57
N LEU A 162 -46.30 8.56 12.33
CA LEU A 162 -45.92 7.28 12.92
C LEU A 162 -45.93 7.35 14.45
N ASN A 163 -46.21 6.24 15.14
CA ASN A 163 -46.01 6.20 16.60
C ASN A 163 -44.54 6.02 16.98
N THR A 164 -43.84 5.11 16.28
CA THR A 164 -42.44 4.77 16.55
C THR A 164 -41.64 4.76 15.26
N LEU A 165 -40.52 5.48 15.23
CA LEU A 165 -39.55 5.49 14.15
C LEU A 165 -38.50 4.39 14.39
N THR A 166 -38.65 3.27 13.68
CA THR A 166 -37.76 2.09 13.82
C THR A 166 -36.50 2.23 12.96
N GLU A 167 -35.49 1.39 13.21
CA GLU A 167 -34.27 1.35 12.38
C GLU A 167 -34.57 1.00 10.92
N LYS A 168 -35.56 0.12 10.66
CA LYS A 168 -35.99 -0.18 9.28
C LYS A 168 -36.60 1.04 8.60
N ASN A 169 -37.36 1.86 9.34
CA ASN A 169 -37.90 3.11 8.82
C ASN A 169 -36.77 4.09 8.48
N LEU A 170 -35.78 4.28 9.37
CA LEU A 170 -34.64 5.16 9.12
C LEU A 170 -33.84 4.76 7.86
N LYS A 171 -33.61 3.47 7.65
CA LYS A 171 -32.98 2.95 6.40
C LYS A 171 -33.83 3.24 5.16
N SER A 172 -35.15 3.16 5.30
CA SER A 172 -36.09 3.46 4.20
C SER A 172 -36.10 4.96 3.88
N VAL A 173 -36.01 5.82 4.90
CA VAL A 173 -35.88 7.29 4.71
C VAL A 173 -34.65 7.59 3.86
N LYS A 174 -33.48 7.04 4.17
CA LYS A 174 -32.26 7.23 3.36
C LYS A 174 -32.51 6.88 1.88
N LYS A 175 -33.25 5.81 1.58
CA LYS A 175 -33.59 5.44 0.20
C LYS A 175 -34.55 6.44 -0.46
N ILE A 176 -35.54 6.93 0.26
CA ILE A 176 -36.50 7.93 -0.24
C ILE A 176 -35.79 9.25 -0.57
N LEU A 177 -34.84 9.67 0.26
CA LEU A 177 -34.06 10.90 0.04
C LEU A 177 -33.21 10.87 -1.23
N LEU A 178 -32.86 9.68 -1.75
CA LEU A 178 -32.12 9.56 -3.02
C LEU A 178 -33.00 9.78 -4.26
N GLU A 179 -34.33 9.73 -4.11
CA GLU A 179 -35.29 9.81 -5.21
C GLU A 179 -35.76 11.26 -5.45
N HIS A 180 -34.83 12.22 -5.46
CA HIS A 180 -35.09 13.67 -5.60
C HIS A 180 -35.83 14.07 -6.89
N ARG A 181 -35.82 13.21 -7.91
CA ARG A 181 -36.57 13.44 -9.16
C ARG A 181 -38.07 13.26 -8.99
N VAL A 182 -38.49 12.58 -7.92
CA VAL A 182 -39.88 12.18 -7.67
C VAL A 182 -40.41 12.84 -6.40
N PHE A 183 -39.58 12.96 -5.37
CA PHE A 183 -39.97 13.54 -4.08
C PHE A 183 -39.24 14.86 -3.86
N GLN A 184 -39.98 15.92 -3.47
CA GLN A 184 -39.39 17.22 -3.11
C GLN A 184 -39.28 17.41 -1.60
N GLU A 185 -40.15 16.79 -0.82
CA GLU A 185 -40.22 17.01 0.61
C GLU A 185 -40.67 15.74 1.31
N LEU A 186 -40.01 15.42 2.42
CA LEU A 186 -40.37 14.32 3.29
C LEU A 186 -40.48 14.83 4.72
N GLU A 187 -41.67 14.71 5.30
CA GLU A 187 -41.97 15.08 6.67
C GLU A 187 -42.44 13.83 7.44
N ILE A 188 -41.88 13.60 8.62
CA ILE A 188 -42.20 12.44 9.44
C ILE A 188 -42.46 12.90 10.86
N HIS A 189 -43.71 12.78 11.32
CA HIS A 189 -44.09 12.97 12.71
C HIS A 189 -43.96 11.65 13.47
N TYR A 190 -43.38 11.69 14.67
CA TYR A 190 -43.16 10.52 15.51
C TYR A 190 -43.23 10.85 17.00
N GLN A 191 -43.67 9.89 17.82
CA GLN A 191 -43.65 10.02 19.29
C GLN A 191 -42.37 9.40 19.88
N ASN A 192 -41.95 8.24 19.36
CA ASN A 192 -40.80 7.48 19.84
C ASN A 192 -39.80 7.23 18.70
N CYS A 193 -38.50 7.25 18.98
CA CYS A 193 -37.45 6.93 18.00
C CYS A 193 -36.38 6.03 18.62
N VAL A 194 -35.91 5.03 17.86
CA VAL A 194 -34.83 4.12 18.30
C VAL A 194 -33.47 4.83 18.39
N LYS A 195 -33.29 5.94 17.66
CA LYS A 195 -32.06 6.75 17.68
C LYS A 195 -32.29 8.05 18.45
N LYS A 196 -31.34 8.41 19.31
CA LYS A 196 -31.39 9.62 20.14
C LYS A 196 -31.11 10.90 19.35
N ASN A 197 -30.17 10.85 18.41
CA ASN A 197 -29.78 11.98 17.57
C ASN A 197 -30.02 11.63 16.09
N LEU A 198 -31.01 12.25 15.47
CA LEU A 198 -31.36 12.00 14.07
C LEU A 198 -30.51 12.84 13.11
N GLU A 199 -30.18 14.09 13.48
CA GLU A 199 -29.35 14.97 12.66
C GLU A 199 -27.98 14.33 12.38
N GLU A 200 -27.35 13.79 13.43
CA GLU A 200 -26.07 13.07 13.31
C GLU A 200 -26.22 11.76 12.52
N TYR A 201 -27.34 11.05 12.66
CA TYR A 201 -27.55 9.77 11.97
C TYR A 201 -27.68 9.92 10.45
N PHE A 202 -28.37 10.98 10.01
CA PHE A 202 -28.55 11.27 8.60
C PHE A 202 -27.34 12.01 8.02
N GLY A 203 -26.68 12.86 8.82
CA GLY A 203 -25.48 13.58 8.40
C GLY A 203 -25.72 14.59 7.26
N VAL A 204 -26.98 14.96 7.03
CA VAL A 204 -27.43 15.88 5.99
C VAL A 204 -28.39 16.92 6.58
N PRO A 205 -28.53 18.11 5.96
CA PRO A 205 -29.43 19.15 6.43
C PRO A 205 -30.88 18.64 6.60
N CYS A 206 -31.43 18.79 7.80
CA CYS A 206 -32.83 18.51 8.07
C CYS A 206 -33.36 19.43 9.17
N GLN A 207 -34.68 19.65 9.17
CA GLN A 207 -35.37 20.32 10.27
C GLN A 207 -35.88 19.24 11.22
N CYS A 208 -35.43 19.26 12.47
CA CYS A 208 -35.79 18.25 13.46
C CYS A 208 -36.25 18.91 14.76
N GLU A 209 -37.39 18.47 15.28
CA GLU A 209 -37.78 18.71 16.65
C GLU A 209 -37.87 17.33 17.36
N PRO A 210 -36.91 17.00 18.24
CA PRO A 210 -36.84 15.68 18.87
C PRO A 210 -38.15 15.27 19.54
N GLY A 211 -38.66 14.09 19.19
CA GLY A 211 -39.92 13.56 19.74
C GLY A 211 -41.19 14.21 19.16
N LYS A 212 -41.07 15.04 18.11
CA LYS A 212 -42.21 15.57 17.37
C LYS A 212 -42.15 15.25 15.88
N PHE A 213 -41.12 15.73 15.18
CA PHE A 213 -41.00 15.52 13.73
C PHE A 213 -39.56 15.63 13.21
N ILE A 214 -39.35 15.10 12.00
CA ILE A 214 -38.19 15.36 11.16
C ILE A 214 -38.63 15.65 9.74
N LYS A 215 -38.02 16.65 9.11
CA LYS A 215 -38.37 17.14 7.79
C LYS A 215 -37.12 17.34 6.93
N PHE A 216 -37.20 16.88 5.68
CA PHE A 216 -36.17 17.00 4.66
C PHE A 216 -36.74 17.72 3.43
N GLU A 217 -35.98 18.69 2.93
CA GLU A 217 -36.13 19.18 1.57
C GLU A 217 -35.21 18.34 0.67
N ILE A 218 -35.80 17.66 -0.31
CA ILE A 218 -35.11 16.67 -1.13
C ILE A 218 -34.62 17.35 -2.39
N THR A 219 -33.33 17.68 -2.39
CA THR A 219 -32.62 18.26 -3.53
C THR A 219 -31.62 17.27 -4.13
N GLU A 220 -31.12 17.57 -5.32
CA GLU A 220 -30.01 16.82 -5.93
C GLU A 220 -28.75 16.90 -5.05
N GLU A 221 -28.44 18.08 -4.54
CA GLU A 221 -27.31 18.31 -3.62
C GLU A 221 -27.39 17.44 -2.36
N LEU A 222 -28.57 17.38 -1.72
CA LEU A 222 -28.78 16.53 -0.53
C LEU A 222 -28.62 15.03 -0.87
N SER A 223 -29.04 14.61 -2.06
CA SER A 223 -28.85 13.23 -2.52
C SER A 223 -27.36 12.90 -2.69
N ASP A 224 -26.60 13.82 -3.29
CA ASP A 224 -25.16 13.67 -3.53
C ASP A 224 -24.37 13.63 -2.20
N GLU A 225 -24.70 14.50 -1.25
CA GLU A 225 -24.10 14.47 0.10
C GLU A 225 -24.31 13.12 0.79
N LEU A 226 -25.51 12.55 0.68
CA LEU A 226 -25.85 11.25 1.27
C LEU A 226 -25.03 10.10 0.64
N LEU A 227 -24.82 10.15 -0.69
CA LEU A 227 -23.99 9.18 -1.42
C LEU A 227 -22.50 9.32 -1.08
N LEU A 228 -22.01 10.55 -0.97
CA LEU A 228 -20.63 10.84 -0.57
C LEU A 228 -20.35 10.33 0.84
N ALA A 229 -21.25 10.57 1.79
CA ALA A 229 -21.12 10.10 3.17
C ALA A 229 -21.02 8.56 3.25
N ASP A 230 -21.89 7.83 2.53
CA ASP A 230 -21.86 6.36 2.47
C ASP A 230 -20.56 5.84 1.82
N ALA A 231 -20.09 6.50 0.76
CA ALA A 231 -18.81 6.15 0.13
C ALA A 231 -17.62 6.37 1.08
N MET A 232 -17.60 7.48 1.81
CA MET A 232 -16.55 7.81 2.79
C MET A 232 -16.51 6.83 3.96
N GLU A 233 -17.67 6.41 4.47
CA GLU A 233 -17.77 5.41 5.55
C GLU A 233 -17.19 4.06 5.08
N LYS A 234 -17.57 3.61 3.88
CA LYS A 234 -17.04 2.37 3.27
C LYS A 234 -15.53 2.43 3.07
N LEU A 235 -15.00 3.53 2.56
CA LEU A 235 -13.56 3.73 2.39
C LEU A 235 -12.82 3.70 3.73
N THR A 236 -13.39 4.31 4.77
CA THR A 236 -12.81 4.32 6.12
C THR A 236 -12.74 2.91 6.71
N LEU A 237 -13.81 2.13 6.56
CA LEU A 237 -13.85 0.73 7.02
C LEU A 237 -12.84 -0.15 6.28
N ILE A 238 -12.72 -0.01 4.96
CA ILE A 238 -11.72 -0.73 4.15
C ILE A 238 -10.30 -0.41 4.61
N ASN A 239 -10.00 0.86 4.89
CA ASN A 239 -8.69 1.29 5.37
C ASN A 239 -8.38 0.73 6.76
N LEU A 240 -9.37 0.68 7.67
CA LEU A 240 -9.21 0.08 8.99
C LEU A 240 -8.88 -1.40 8.90
N LEU A 241 -9.65 -2.16 8.10
CA LEU A 241 -9.43 -3.60 7.89
C LEU A 241 -8.07 -3.87 7.22
N SER A 242 -7.69 -3.07 6.24
CA SER A 242 -6.38 -3.19 5.56
C SER A 242 -5.23 -2.93 6.53
N THR A 243 -5.38 -1.93 7.41
CA THR A 243 -4.38 -1.63 8.44
C THR A 243 -4.29 -2.77 9.45
N GLN A 244 -5.41 -3.27 9.96
CA GLN A 244 -5.43 -4.43 10.87
C GLN A 244 -4.80 -5.69 10.24
N ALA A 245 -5.06 -5.94 8.95
CA ALA A 245 -4.45 -7.04 8.22
C ALA A 245 -2.92 -6.89 8.13
N LEU A 246 -2.41 -5.70 7.80
CA LEU A 246 -0.98 -5.42 7.74
C LEU A 246 -0.30 -5.37 9.12
N GLU A 247 -1.05 -5.11 10.19
CA GLU A 247 -0.58 -5.18 11.57
C GLU A 247 -0.55 -6.62 12.10
N THR A 248 -1.16 -7.58 11.40
CA THR A 248 -1.16 -9.00 11.77
C THR A 248 0.14 -9.68 11.33
N PRO A 249 0.98 -10.21 12.25
CA PRO A 249 2.29 -10.77 11.92
C PRO A 249 2.28 -11.91 10.91
N VAL A 250 1.28 -12.78 10.94
CA VAL A 250 1.17 -13.93 10.02
C VAL A 250 0.93 -13.45 8.58
N ILE A 251 0.00 -12.49 8.42
CA ILE A 251 -0.35 -11.91 7.13
C ILE A 251 0.83 -11.09 6.59
N MET A 252 1.39 -10.20 7.41
CA MET A 252 2.55 -9.39 7.01
C MET A 252 3.75 -10.27 6.62
N ARG A 253 3.99 -11.40 7.31
CA ARG A 253 5.04 -12.35 6.94
C ARG A 253 4.81 -12.93 5.54
N HIS A 254 3.59 -13.34 5.22
CA HIS A 254 3.27 -13.85 3.89
C HIS A 254 3.41 -12.77 2.80
N ILE A 255 2.90 -11.56 3.05
CA ILE A 255 3.01 -10.44 2.11
C ILE A 255 4.47 -10.07 1.88
N SER A 256 5.28 -9.99 2.93
CA SER A 256 6.68 -9.56 2.87
C SER A 256 7.55 -10.44 1.96
N GLN A 257 7.18 -11.70 1.74
CA GLN A 257 7.88 -12.61 0.82
C GLN A 257 7.82 -12.14 -0.64
N TYR A 258 6.82 -11.32 -0.99
CA TYR A 258 6.65 -10.78 -2.34
C TYR A 258 7.19 -9.36 -2.50
N LEU A 259 7.64 -8.74 -1.40
CA LEU A 259 8.11 -7.37 -1.35
C LEU A 259 9.64 -7.29 -1.38
N GLU A 260 10.16 -6.27 -2.04
CA GLU A 260 11.58 -5.95 -1.97
C GLU A 260 11.85 -4.86 -0.94
N PHE A 261 13.14 -4.62 -0.66
CA PHE A 261 13.62 -3.63 0.31
C PHE A 261 12.84 -2.31 0.29
N PHE A 262 12.66 -1.69 -0.89
CA PHE A 262 12.01 -0.39 -0.97
C PHE A 262 10.53 -0.42 -0.63
N ASP A 263 9.83 -1.51 -0.94
CA ASP A 263 8.40 -1.67 -0.64
C ASP A 263 8.22 -1.91 0.86
N ILE A 264 9.08 -2.73 1.45
CA ILE A 264 9.10 -2.96 2.91
C ILE A 264 9.39 -1.65 3.65
N GLN A 265 10.37 -0.86 3.20
CA GLN A 265 10.67 0.44 3.81
C GLN A 265 9.54 1.47 3.64
N ARG A 266 8.77 1.39 2.55
CA ARG A 266 7.56 2.22 2.36
C ARG A 266 6.46 1.82 3.32
N LEU A 267 6.16 0.52 3.43
CA LEU A 267 5.18 0.00 4.38
C LEU A 267 5.55 0.35 5.82
N ARG A 268 6.83 0.21 6.18
CA ARG A 268 7.33 0.57 7.52
C ARG A 268 7.12 2.05 7.88
N LYS A 269 6.87 2.92 6.90
CA LYS A 269 6.62 4.35 7.10
C LYS A 269 5.13 4.72 7.23
N THR A 270 4.20 3.80 6.96
CA THR A 270 2.75 4.12 6.93
C THR A 270 2.16 4.33 8.33
N THR A 271 2.17 3.31 9.20
CA THR A 271 1.63 3.39 10.56
C THR A 271 2.61 2.85 11.60
N ARG A 272 2.38 3.17 12.89
CA ARG A 272 3.17 2.61 14.00
C ARG A 272 2.98 1.11 14.14
N GLY A 273 1.74 0.61 13.99
CA GLY A 273 1.48 -0.83 14.11
C GLY A 273 2.14 -1.63 12.99
N ILE A 274 2.07 -1.17 11.74
CA ILE A 274 2.74 -1.83 10.60
C ILE A 274 4.25 -1.85 10.81
N ARG A 275 4.83 -0.73 11.27
CA ARG A 275 6.26 -0.66 11.63
C ARG A 275 6.64 -1.67 12.70
N ASN A 276 5.89 -1.70 13.80
CA ASN A 276 6.15 -2.62 14.91
C ASN A 276 6.02 -4.08 14.45
N CYS A 277 5.06 -4.39 13.57
CA CYS A 277 4.87 -5.71 13.00
C CYS A 277 6.06 -6.11 12.12
N ILE A 278 6.51 -5.25 11.21
CA ILE A 278 7.71 -5.47 10.37
C ILE A 278 8.96 -5.66 11.25
N ASP A 279 9.14 -4.82 12.26
CA ASP A 279 10.29 -4.87 13.18
C ASP A 279 10.28 -6.14 14.05
N TYR A 280 9.10 -6.67 14.36
CA TYR A 280 8.91 -7.94 15.07
C TYR A 280 9.21 -9.15 14.17
N ILE A 281 8.65 -9.20 12.96
CA ILE A 281 8.82 -10.37 12.08
C ILE A 281 10.21 -10.42 11.43
N GLN A 282 10.86 -9.26 11.22
CA GLN A 282 12.17 -9.10 10.57
C GLN A 282 12.28 -9.88 9.24
N PRO A 283 11.58 -9.44 8.17
CA PRO A 283 11.54 -10.17 6.90
C PRO A 283 12.88 -10.08 6.15
N ASP A 284 13.13 -10.99 5.18
CA ASP A 284 14.24 -10.81 4.23
C ASP A 284 13.96 -9.57 3.38
N PHE A 285 14.90 -8.63 3.37
CA PHE A 285 14.81 -7.41 2.60
C PHE A 285 15.12 -7.60 1.11
N HIS A 286 15.57 -8.77 0.68
CA HIS A 286 15.90 -9.09 -0.71
C HIS A 286 16.94 -8.10 -1.31
N ILE A 287 17.88 -7.66 -0.49
CA ILE A 287 19.01 -6.81 -0.92
C ILE A 287 20.02 -7.70 -1.65
N SER A 288 20.44 -7.27 -2.85
CA SER A 288 21.47 -7.93 -3.63
C SER A 288 22.84 -7.27 -3.43
N GLU A 289 22.92 -5.95 -3.51
CA GLU A 289 24.18 -5.20 -3.41
C GLU A 289 23.98 -4.01 -2.48
N TYR A 290 24.97 -3.74 -1.64
CA TYR A 290 24.99 -2.60 -0.74
C TYR A 290 26.33 -1.87 -0.86
N THR A 291 26.29 -0.62 -1.32
CA THR A 291 27.47 0.25 -1.39
C THR A 291 27.39 1.31 -0.32
N ILE A 292 28.49 1.52 0.41
CA ILE A 292 28.70 2.60 1.37
C ILE A 292 29.87 3.42 0.83
N ALA A 293 29.67 4.72 0.64
CA ALA A 293 30.68 5.56 -0.01
C ALA A 293 30.84 6.92 0.65
N PHE A 294 32.11 7.31 0.77
CA PHE A 294 32.58 8.57 1.29
C PHE A 294 33.51 9.15 0.24
N LEU A 295 32.99 10.02 -0.63
CA LEU A 295 33.76 10.63 -1.72
C LEU A 295 33.94 12.12 -1.43
N LEU A 296 35.09 12.66 -1.82
CA LEU A 296 35.37 14.09 -1.72
C LEU A 296 34.25 14.91 -2.39
N GLU A 297 33.89 16.06 -1.78
CA GLU A 297 32.83 16.98 -2.24
C GLU A 297 31.41 16.40 -2.25
N LYS A 298 31.23 15.11 -1.92
CA LYS A 298 29.94 14.44 -1.87
C LYS A 298 29.60 14.08 -0.44
N LYS A 299 28.33 14.33 -0.09
CA LYS A 299 27.74 13.82 1.14
C LYS A 299 27.93 12.30 1.21
N PRO A 300 28.23 11.73 2.40
CA PRO A 300 28.19 10.29 2.63
C PRO A 300 26.91 9.70 2.05
N TYR A 301 27.04 8.59 1.35
CA TYR A 301 25.87 7.99 0.71
C TYR A 301 25.92 6.48 0.70
N THR A 302 24.73 5.90 0.63
CA THR A 302 24.54 4.47 0.41
C THR A 302 23.86 4.25 -0.92
N VAL A 303 24.15 3.13 -1.56
CA VAL A 303 23.43 2.64 -2.74
C VAL A 303 22.94 1.25 -2.39
N VAL A 304 21.63 1.02 -2.51
CA VAL A 304 21.03 -0.29 -2.29
C VAL A 304 20.46 -0.77 -3.61
N LYS A 305 20.85 -1.98 -4.01
CA LYS A 305 20.29 -2.66 -5.18
C LYS A 305 19.53 -3.90 -4.75
N THR A 306 18.30 -4.06 -5.22
CA THR A 306 17.45 -5.22 -4.92
C THR A 306 17.75 -6.39 -5.85
N ARG A 307 17.25 -7.58 -5.53
CA ARG A 307 17.41 -8.78 -6.37
C ARG A 307 16.74 -8.64 -7.74
N LYS A 308 15.67 -7.85 -7.89
CA LYS A 308 15.07 -7.47 -9.19
C LYS A 308 15.83 -6.37 -9.94
N GLY A 309 16.94 -5.88 -9.40
CA GLY A 309 17.82 -4.91 -10.08
C GLY A 309 17.45 -3.44 -9.88
N ILE A 310 16.47 -3.12 -9.03
CA ILE A 310 16.14 -1.73 -8.70
C ILE A 310 17.24 -1.18 -7.80
N SER A 311 17.78 0.00 -8.13
CA SER A 311 18.81 0.67 -7.34
C SER A 311 18.34 2.04 -6.88
N LYS A 312 18.67 2.41 -5.62
CA LYS A 312 18.50 3.78 -5.12
C LYS A 312 19.68 4.24 -4.30
N THR A 313 19.99 5.52 -4.45
CA THR A 313 21.03 6.22 -3.71
C THR A 313 20.43 7.09 -2.62
N THR A 314 20.90 6.93 -1.39
CA THR A 314 20.52 7.76 -0.23
C THR A 314 21.73 8.58 0.21
N ARG A 315 21.61 9.92 0.20
CA ARG A 315 22.68 10.84 0.65
C ARG A 315 22.36 11.36 2.05
N TYR A 316 23.34 11.36 2.94
CA TYR A 316 23.21 11.74 4.33
C TYR A 316 23.84 13.12 4.57
N GLY A 317 23.02 14.13 4.91
CA GLY A 317 23.45 15.50 5.22
C GLY A 317 22.58 16.59 4.59
N ARG A 318 22.37 17.73 5.26
CA ARG A 318 21.43 18.78 4.82
C ARG A 318 22.06 19.84 3.89
N ASP A 319 23.29 20.28 4.11
CA ASP A 319 23.79 21.52 3.48
C ASP A 319 24.58 21.34 2.16
N VAL A 320 24.63 22.43 1.38
CA VAL A 320 25.32 22.56 0.06
C VAL A 320 26.84 22.66 0.24
N ASN A 321 27.31 23.07 1.42
CA ASN A 321 28.72 23.15 1.81
C ASN A 321 29.01 22.12 2.89
N PHE A 322 29.34 20.89 2.48
CA PHE A 322 29.66 19.81 3.41
C PHE A 322 31.08 19.99 3.97
N ASP A 323 31.21 20.68 5.11
CA ASP A 323 32.48 20.74 5.85
C ASP A 323 32.68 19.45 6.65
N ILE A 324 33.77 18.75 6.33
CA ILE A 324 34.20 17.48 6.92
C ILE A 324 34.48 17.62 8.42
N LYS A 325 34.86 18.82 8.89
CA LYS A 325 35.15 19.12 10.31
C LYS A 325 33.89 19.43 11.12
N SER A 326 32.73 19.55 10.48
CA SER A 326 31.50 19.95 11.17
C SER A 326 30.88 18.82 12.00
N SER A 327 30.26 19.19 13.13
CA SER A 327 29.44 18.27 13.94
C SER A 327 28.25 17.67 13.15
N GLN A 328 27.86 18.32 12.05
CA GLN A 328 26.80 17.85 11.16
C GLN A 328 27.21 16.60 10.37
N CYS A 329 28.48 16.48 9.98
CA CYS A 329 29.03 15.30 9.32
C CYS A 329 28.88 14.06 10.21
N LYS A 330 29.34 14.13 11.48
CA LYS A 330 29.16 13.03 12.45
C LYS A 330 27.70 12.62 12.62
N LYS A 331 26.77 13.58 12.65
CA LYS A 331 25.32 13.28 12.69
C LYS A 331 24.83 12.57 11.43
N ALA A 332 25.36 12.91 10.25
CA ALA A 332 25.03 12.22 9.00
C ALA A 332 25.51 10.77 9.02
N ILE A 333 26.74 10.51 9.50
CA ILE A 333 27.28 9.16 9.67
C ILE A 333 26.45 8.36 10.66
N SER A 334 26.10 8.94 11.81
CA SER A 334 25.29 8.25 12.82
C SER A 334 23.95 7.80 12.24
N ARG A 335 23.24 8.66 11.48
CA ARG A 335 22.00 8.28 10.80
C ARG A 335 22.20 7.15 9.79
N MET A 336 23.29 7.21 9.03
CA MET A 336 23.64 6.15 8.09
C MET A 336 23.94 4.83 8.80
N LEU A 337 24.62 4.87 9.95
CA LEU A 337 24.88 3.69 10.79
C LEU A 337 23.59 3.10 11.38
N GLU A 338 22.64 3.94 11.81
CA GLU A 338 21.30 3.51 12.28
C GLU A 338 20.52 2.79 11.17
N ASP A 339 20.57 3.32 9.94
CA ASP A 339 19.98 2.67 8.77
C ASP A 339 20.69 1.34 8.47
N LEU A 340 22.03 1.29 8.51
CA LEU A 340 22.80 0.07 8.29
C LEU A 340 22.48 -1.01 9.33
N GLU A 341 22.43 -0.64 10.62
CA GLU A 341 22.06 -1.58 11.69
C GLU A 341 20.68 -2.18 11.47
N THR A 342 19.73 -1.38 10.98
CA THR A 342 18.39 -1.86 10.65
C THR A 342 18.41 -2.78 9.42
N ASN A 343 19.12 -2.38 8.37
CA ASN A 343 19.03 -3.01 7.05
C ASN A 343 19.89 -4.26 6.91
N LEU A 344 20.96 -4.40 7.70
CA LEU A 344 21.87 -5.55 7.60
C LEU A 344 21.39 -6.76 8.41
N LYS A 345 20.45 -6.58 9.36
CA LYS A 345 19.91 -7.66 10.19
C LYS A 345 19.29 -8.77 9.32
N LYS A 346 19.81 -9.99 9.48
CA LYS A 346 19.37 -11.23 8.78
C LYS A 346 19.43 -11.19 7.25
N THR A 347 20.15 -10.24 6.66
CA THR A 347 20.31 -10.19 5.20
C THR A 347 21.39 -11.14 4.70
N CYS A 348 21.10 -11.77 3.57
CA CYS A 348 22.08 -12.48 2.74
C CYS A 348 22.17 -11.73 1.42
N MET A 349 23.33 -11.12 1.14
CA MET A 349 23.54 -10.27 -0.03
C MET A 349 24.70 -10.79 -0.89
N LYS A 350 24.72 -10.39 -2.17
CA LYS A 350 25.78 -10.77 -3.11
C LYS A 350 27.03 -9.94 -2.90
N GLU A 351 26.90 -8.61 -2.75
CA GLU A 351 28.05 -7.71 -2.65
C GLU A 351 27.86 -6.66 -1.56
N LEU A 352 28.89 -6.50 -0.71
CA LEU A 352 29.08 -5.34 0.14
C LEU A 352 30.30 -4.56 -0.36
N GLN A 353 30.10 -3.30 -0.69
CA GLN A 353 31.16 -2.40 -1.14
C GLN A 353 31.31 -1.22 -0.16
N ILE A 354 32.53 -0.98 0.30
CA ILE A 354 32.89 0.16 1.15
C ILE A 354 33.97 0.98 0.44
N VAL A 355 33.65 2.23 0.13
CA VAL A 355 34.53 3.14 -0.63
C VAL A 355 34.86 4.34 0.24
N PHE A 356 36.13 4.44 0.63
CA PHE A 356 36.64 5.60 1.33
C PHE A 356 37.29 6.60 0.39
N SER A 357 37.39 7.85 0.83
CA SER A 357 38.08 8.92 0.12
C SER A 357 39.58 8.86 0.37
N TYR A 358 40.38 9.20 -0.63
CA TYR A 358 41.84 9.33 -0.53
C TYR A 358 42.28 10.56 0.29
N VAL A 359 41.37 11.49 0.61
CA VAL A 359 41.71 12.74 1.32
C VAL A 359 41.95 12.55 2.82
N ASP A 360 41.35 11.52 3.44
CA ASP A 360 41.70 11.13 4.83
C ASP A 360 43.20 10.80 4.96
N PHE A 361 43.88 10.50 3.84
CA PHE A 361 45.32 10.27 3.82
C PHE A 361 46.13 11.55 3.52
N ILE A 362 45.59 12.54 2.80
CA ILE A 362 46.31 13.76 2.39
C ILE A 362 46.31 14.83 3.49
N GLU A 363 45.20 15.00 4.21
CA GLU A 363 45.10 15.93 5.34
C GLU A 363 45.27 15.14 6.65
N TYR A 364 46.52 14.95 7.07
CA TYR A 364 46.90 14.18 8.26
C TYR A 364 46.45 14.87 9.55
N ASP A 365 45.17 14.75 9.93
CA ASP A 365 44.70 14.96 11.29
C ASP A 365 44.19 13.63 11.90
N PRO A 366 45.01 12.96 12.73
CA PRO A 366 44.66 11.71 13.42
C PRO A 366 43.44 11.82 14.36
N LEU A 367 43.01 13.03 14.75
CA LEU A 367 41.84 13.26 15.59
C LEU A 367 40.52 13.28 14.79
N VAL A 368 40.57 13.27 13.45
CA VAL A 368 39.42 13.56 12.57
C VAL A 368 39.21 12.50 11.46
N SER A 369 39.86 11.33 11.48
CA SER A 369 39.63 10.35 10.39
C SER A 369 38.20 9.78 10.45
N PHE A 370 37.35 10.28 9.56
CA PHE A 370 35.97 9.88 9.35
C PHE A 370 35.85 8.36 9.20
N ASN A 371 36.79 7.78 8.44
CA ASN A 371 36.83 6.34 8.16
C ASN A 371 36.92 5.54 9.44
N LYS A 372 37.77 5.96 10.39
CA LYS A 372 37.88 5.35 11.71
C LYS A 372 36.59 5.50 12.52
N PHE A 373 36.00 6.69 12.57
CA PHE A 373 34.75 6.89 13.30
C PHE A 373 33.62 5.99 12.77
N PHE A 374 33.52 5.87 11.45
CA PHE A 374 32.57 4.96 10.81
C PHE A 374 32.92 3.50 11.12
N LEU A 375 34.16 3.06 10.86
CA LEU A 375 34.59 1.67 11.02
C LEU A 375 34.50 1.19 12.46
N ASP A 376 34.88 2.00 13.45
CA ASP A 376 34.81 1.63 14.87
C ASP A 376 33.36 1.32 15.26
N ARG A 377 32.39 2.14 14.80
CA ARG A 377 30.96 1.93 15.07
C ARG A 377 30.36 0.83 14.21
N PHE A 378 30.78 0.73 12.95
CA PHE A 378 30.31 -0.32 12.05
C PHE A 378 30.75 -1.69 12.55
N LYS A 379 32.00 -1.81 13.02
CA LYS A 379 32.52 -2.97 13.74
C LYS A 379 31.64 -3.32 14.95
N MET A 380 31.22 -2.34 15.75
CA MET A 380 30.31 -2.60 16.88
C MET A 380 28.94 -3.15 16.42
N ILE A 381 28.40 -2.64 15.31
CA ILE A 381 27.14 -3.16 14.73
C ILE A 381 27.32 -4.62 14.30
N LEU A 382 28.40 -4.91 13.56
CA LEU A 382 28.71 -6.26 13.10
C LEU A 382 28.97 -7.23 14.27
N ALA A 383 29.71 -6.79 15.30
CA ALA A 383 30.05 -7.59 16.47
C ALA A 383 28.84 -7.88 17.39
N LYS A 384 27.83 -7.00 17.40
CA LYS A 384 26.58 -7.23 18.17
C LYS A 384 25.65 -8.23 17.51
N SER A 385 25.84 -8.54 16.23
CA SER A 385 24.97 -9.48 15.52
C SER A 385 25.18 -10.90 16.05
N GLU A 386 24.09 -11.59 16.39
CA GLU A 386 24.13 -13.00 16.83
C GLU A 386 24.75 -13.94 15.77
N LYS A 387 24.69 -13.54 14.49
CA LYS A 387 25.22 -14.28 13.36
C LYS A 387 26.12 -13.39 12.51
N PRO A 388 27.24 -13.91 11.98
CA PRO A 388 28.08 -13.19 11.03
C PRO A 388 27.28 -12.73 9.81
N LEU A 389 27.69 -11.60 9.21
CA LEU A 389 27.01 -11.06 8.03
C LEU A 389 27.30 -11.96 6.82
N LYS A 390 26.24 -12.41 6.15
CA LYS A 390 26.34 -13.28 4.97
C LYS A 390 26.44 -12.48 3.69
N ILE A 391 27.65 -12.42 3.13
CA ILE A 391 27.92 -11.79 1.84
C ILE A 391 28.74 -12.72 0.95
N GLU A 392 28.54 -12.67 -0.37
CA GLU A 392 29.37 -13.45 -1.31
C GLU A 392 30.65 -12.71 -1.73
N LYS A 393 30.59 -11.38 -1.84
CA LYS A 393 31.70 -10.53 -2.29
C LYS A 393 31.89 -9.33 -1.38
N LEU A 394 33.12 -9.14 -0.91
CA LEU A 394 33.56 -7.93 -0.23
C LEU A 394 34.42 -7.08 -1.16
N VAL A 395 34.07 -5.80 -1.31
CA VAL A 395 34.92 -4.80 -1.96
C VAL A 395 35.24 -3.69 -0.99
N MET A 396 36.51 -3.45 -0.71
CA MET A 396 36.96 -2.31 0.11
C MET A 396 37.99 -1.49 -0.65
N LYS A 397 37.76 -0.18 -0.75
CA LYS A 397 38.61 0.75 -1.51
C LYS A 397 39.18 1.85 -0.63
N CYS A 398 40.41 2.24 -0.95
CA CYS A 398 41.19 3.21 -0.20
C CYS A 398 41.37 2.76 1.26
N VAL A 399 41.86 1.53 1.44
CA VAL A 399 42.01 0.88 2.75
C VAL A 399 43.42 0.37 3.01
N THR A 400 43.71 0.15 4.28
CA THR A 400 44.87 -0.55 4.84
C THR A 400 44.42 -1.85 5.51
N GLN A 401 45.37 -2.74 5.84
CA GLN A 401 45.09 -3.97 6.60
C GLN A 401 44.23 -3.69 7.85
N ARG A 402 44.56 -2.65 8.61
CA ARG A 402 43.86 -2.27 9.84
C ARG A 402 42.37 -1.99 9.61
N GLU A 403 42.04 -1.33 8.51
CA GLU A 403 40.66 -0.98 8.17
C GLU A 403 39.88 -2.21 7.69
N VAL A 404 40.52 -3.08 6.90
CA VAL A 404 39.94 -4.36 6.49
C VAL A 404 39.65 -5.27 7.70
N MET A 405 40.55 -5.28 8.68
CA MET A 405 40.39 -6.02 9.95
C MET A 405 39.20 -5.54 10.80
N GLN A 406 38.65 -4.35 10.53
CA GLN A 406 37.43 -3.88 11.21
C GLN A 406 36.15 -4.51 10.65
N VAL A 407 36.21 -5.14 9.46
CA VAL A 407 35.03 -5.66 8.75
C VAL A 407 35.16 -7.16 8.48
N LEU A 408 36.23 -7.59 7.83
CA LEU A 408 36.40 -8.96 7.33
C LEU A 408 36.19 -10.05 8.40
N PRO A 409 36.70 -9.93 9.64
CA PRO A 409 36.51 -10.97 10.67
C PRO A 409 35.05 -11.21 11.11
N PHE A 410 34.14 -10.28 10.80
CA PHE A 410 32.72 -10.36 11.20
C PHE A 410 31.81 -10.90 10.09
N LEU A 411 32.40 -11.29 8.95
CA LEU A 411 31.70 -11.91 7.84
C LEU A 411 31.63 -13.42 7.99
N ASP A 412 30.57 -14.03 7.45
CA ASP A 412 30.41 -15.47 7.40
C ASP A 412 31.43 -16.09 6.44
N SER A 413 32.40 -16.84 6.99
CA SER A 413 33.50 -17.44 6.22
C SER A 413 33.04 -18.53 5.23
N SER A 414 31.86 -19.12 5.44
CA SER A 414 31.30 -20.15 4.54
C SER A 414 30.54 -19.56 3.36
N HIS A 415 30.05 -18.33 3.47
CA HIS A 415 29.33 -17.63 2.40
C HIS A 415 30.24 -16.72 1.56
N LEU A 416 31.32 -16.19 2.15
CA LEU A 416 32.26 -15.31 1.47
C LEU A 416 33.06 -16.07 0.39
N LYS A 417 33.00 -15.57 -0.84
CA LYS A 417 33.69 -16.15 -2.00
C LYS A 417 34.76 -15.22 -2.54
N THR A 418 34.49 -13.92 -2.61
CA THR A 418 35.37 -12.96 -3.29
C THR A 418 35.79 -11.83 -2.36
N ILE A 419 37.08 -11.51 -2.38
CA ILE A 419 37.69 -10.39 -1.65
C ILE A 419 38.41 -9.49 -2.66
N GLU A 420 38.00 -8.22 -2.72
CA GLU A 420 38.59 -7.21 -3.58
C GLU A 420 39.03 -6.01 -2.74
N LEU A 421 40.33 -5.72 -2.73
CA LEU A 421 40.95 -4.68 -1.92
C LEU A 421 41.73 -3.69 -2.79
N HIS A 422 41.56 -2.40 -2.52
CA HIS A 422 42.32 -1.34 -3.17
C HIS A 422 42.96 -0.44 -2.13
N ASP A 423 44.27 -0.23 -2.23
CA ASP A 423 44.97 0.73 -1.36
C ASP A 423 44.73 2.18 -1.81
N PRO A 424 45.06 3.19 -0.99
CA PRO A 424 44.87 4.59 -1.36
C PRO A 424 45.64 5.03 -2.63
N ASP A 425 46.85 4.51 -2.85
CA ASP A 425 47.69 4.87 -4.00
C ASP A 425 47.09 4.36 -5.32
N SER A 426 46.60 3.12 -5.35
CA SER A 426 45.96 2.53 -6.53
C SER A 426 44.69 3.28 -6.94
N GLU A 427 43.82 3.62 -5.98
CA GLU A 427 42.62 4.42 -6.24
C GLU A 427 42.97 5.85 -6.67
N PHE A 428 44.02 6.46 -6.11
CA PHE A 428 44.49 7.77 -6.54
C PHE A 428 44.94 7.76 -8.01
N ARG A 429 45.79 6.81 -8.40
CA ARG A 429 46.26 6.67 -9.79
C ARG A 429 45.13 6.39 -10.77
N LYS A 430 44.11 5.63 -10.35
CA LYS A 430 42.95 5.34 -11.17
C LYS A 430 42.12 6.59 -11.48
N ASN A 431 41.96 7.48 -10.50
CA ASN A 431 41.13 8.68 -10.65
C ASN A 431 41.86 9.86 -11.31
N TYR A 432 43.17 10.01 -11.09
CA TYR A 432 43.97 11.14 -11.60
C TYR A 432 44.89 10.78 -12.77
N GLY A 433 45.00 9.50 -13.11
CA GLY A 433 45.89 8.99 -14.14
C GLY A 433 47.37 9.06 -13.74
N SER A 434 48.26 8.65 -14.66
CA SER A 434 49.71 8.60 -14.42
C SER A 434 50.40 9.97 -14.30
N ARG A 435 49.65 11.08 -14.47
CA ARG A 435 50.19 12.45 -14.44
C ARG A 435 50.41 12.98 -13.03
N TYR A 436 49.74 12.41 -12.03
CA TYR A 436 49.86 12.82 -10.64
C TYR A 436 50.37 11.66 -9.81
N GLU A 437 51.41 11.92 -9.03
CA GLU A 437 51.97 10.96 -8.10
C GLU A 437 51.30 11.09 -6.73
N TYR A 438 50.86 9.97 -6.18
CA TYR A 438 50.39 9.92 -4.79
C TYR A 438 51.52 10.38 -3.85
N PRO A 439 51.30 11.28 -2.88
CA PRO A 439 52.39 11.89 -2.13
C PRO A 439 53.30 10.87 -1.43
N GLU A 440 54.63 10.98 -1.61
CA GLU A 440 55.61 9.98 -1.14
C GLU A 440 55.50 9.74 0.37
N GLY A 441 55.38 10.80 1.17
CA GLY A 441 55.28 10.71 2.64
C GLY A 441 54.03 9.99 3.16
N LEU A 442 53.03 9.75 2.29
CA LEU A 442 51.79 9.04 2.63
C LEU A 442 51.79 7.60 2.14
N ARG A 443 52.79 7.21 1.33
CA ARG A 443 52.91 5.85 0.81
C ARG A 443 53.25 4.92 1.96
N LYS A 444 52.38 3.93 2.18
CA LYS A 444 52.61 2.84 3.14
C LYS A 444 52.59 1.51 2.39
N PRO A 445 53.43 0.54 2.76
CA PRO A 445 53.31 -0.82 2.24
C PRO A 445 51.90 -1.36 2.52
N PHE A 446 51.32 -2.07 1.56
CA PHE A 446 50.08 -2.80 1.79
C PHE A 446 50.41 -4.14 2.45
N GLU A 447 49.90 -4.32 3.66
CA GLU A 447 50.14 -5.50 4.50
C GLU A 447 48.95 -6.46 4.40
N VAL A 448 49.25 -7.76 4.45
CA VAL A 448 48.23 -8.83 4.46
C VAL A 448 48.55 -9.93 5.48
N ASN A 449 49.61 -9.77 6.27
CA ASN A 449 50.10 -10.79 7.19
C ASN A 449 49.07 -11.20 8.25
N GLU A 450 48.21 -10.29 8.70
CA GLU A 450 47.12 -10.60 9.64
C GLU A 450 45.88 -11.11 8.90
N LEU A 451 45.61 -10.57 7.69
CA LEU A 451 44.46 -10.99 6.88
C LEU A 451 44.55 -12.46 6.48
N CYS A 452 45.75 -12.91 6.08
CA CYS A 452 46.01 -14.28 5.64
C CYS A 452 45.75 -15.33 6.72
N GLU A 453 45.66 -14.92 8.00
CA GLU A 453 45.39 -15.81 9.12
C GLU A 453 43.90 -16.01 9.41
N LEU A 454 43.03 -15.15 8.88
CA LEU A 454 41.59 -15.24 9.08
C LEU A 454 40.96 -16.44 8.37
N GLU A 455 39.97 -17.04 9.00
CA GLU A 455 39.14 -18.08 8.40
C GLU A 455 38.42 -17.58 7.14
N GLN A 456 37.96 -16.33 7.14
CA GLN A 456 37.32 -15.71 5.96
C GLN A 456 38.26 -15.63 4.76
N TRP A 457 39.55 -15.41 5.00
CA TRP A 457 40.56 -15.39 3.95
C TRP A 457 40.91 -16.79 3.46
N LYS A 458 41.06 -17.74 4.39
CA LYS A 458 41.45 -19.13 4.09
C LYS A 458 40.33 -19.90 3.39
N ASN A 459 39.06 -19.65 3.74
CA ASN A 459 37.92 -20.43 3.25
C ASN A 459 37.27 -19.86 1.99
N ALA A 460 37.62 -18.64 1.57
CA ALA A 460 37.11 -18.06 0.34
C ALA A 460 37.66 -18.79 -0.89
N VAL A 461 36.76 -19.14 -1.82
CA VAL A 461 37.06 -19.98 -3.01
C VAL A 461 36.86 -19.27 -4.35
N GLY A 462 36.32 -18.05 -4.33
CA GLY A 462 36.03 -17.24 -5.52
C GLY A 462 37.28 -16.51 -6.02
N GLU A 463 37.29 -15.18 -5.92
CA GLU A 463 38.36 -14.33 -6.47
C GLU A 463 39.06 -13.53 -5.37
N LEU A 464 40.39 -13.46 -5.41
CA LEU A 464 41.19 -12.54 -4.62
C LEU A 464 41.80 -11.49 -5.53
N ILE A 465 41.42 -10.24 -5.36
CA ILE A 465 41.91 -9.13 -6.18
C ILE A 465 42.47 -8.06 -5.25
N ILE A 466 43.74 -7.72 -5.39
CA ILE A 466 44.40 -6.68 -4.61
C ILE A 466 45.11 -5.73 -5.55
N TYR A 467 44.54 -4.53 -5.67
CA TYR A 467 45.20 -3.42 -6.34
C TYR A 467 45.92 -2.60 -5.27
N SER A 468 47.22 -2.78 -5.18
CA SER A 468 48.02 -2.06 -4.19
C SER A 468 49.45 -1.86 -4.65
N ARG A 469 50.21 -1.11 -3.85
CA ARG A 469 51.67 -1.25 -3.82
C ARG A 469 52.08 -2.71 -3.62
N PRO A 470 53.27 -3.12 -4.12
CA PRO A 470 53.75 -4.48 -3.96
C PRO A 470 53.74 -4.93 -2.50
N ILE A 471 53.06 -6.05 -2.24
CA ILE A 471 52.95 -6.63 -0.90
C ILE A 471 54.31 -7.25 -0.52
N ASN A 472 54.88 -6.81 0.60
CA ASN A 472 56.18 -7.31 1.07
C ASN A 472 56.03 -8.62 1.87
N MET A 473 55.50 -9.66 1.23
CA MET A 473 55.32 -10.98 1.81
C MET A 473 55.49 -12.04 0.71
N VAL A 474 55.95 -13.23 1.11
CA VAL A 474 56.11 -14.36 0.16
C VAL A 474 54.75 -15.00 -0.11
N VAL A 475 54.47 -15.30 -1.39
CA VAL A 475 53.17 -15.85 -1.84
C VAL A 475 52.78 -17.12 -1.08
N ARG A 476 53.75 -17.98 -0.78
CA ARG A 476 53.51 -19.23 -0.04
C ARG A 476 52.95 -19.07 1.38
N LYS A 477 53.10 -17.88 1.99
CA LYS A 477 52.53 -17.57 3.31
C LYS A 477 51.17 -16.87 3.21
N MET A 478 50.70 -16.54 2.00
CA MET A 478 49.46 -15.79 1.81
C MET A 478 48.20 -16.67 1.72
N ASN A 479 48.33 -18.00 1.70
CA ASN A 479 47.21 -18.94 1.61
C ASN A 479 46.25 -18.67 0.41
N VAL A 480 46.79 -18.28 -0.74
CA VAL A 480 46.00 -17.84 -1.90
C VAL A 480 45.57 -18.97 -2.84
N CYS A 481 46.04 -20.20 -2.63
CA CYS A 481 45.75 -21.33 -3.53
C CYS A 481 44.31 -21.87 -3.44
N ASN A 482 43.54 -21.47 -2.43
CA ASN A 482 42.13 -21.86 -2.29
C ASN A 482 41.21 -21.07 -3.24
N TYR A 483 41.66 -19.91 -3.71
CA TYR A 483 40.89 -19.06 -4.63
C TYR A 483 40.91 -19.63 -6.06
N SER A 484 39.79 -19.48 -6.76
CA SER A 484 39.72 -19.81 -8.19
C SER A 484 40.44 -18.78 -9.07
N LYS A 485 40.47 -17.52 -8.65
CA LYS A 485 41.23 -16.46 -9.31
C LYS A 485 42.01 -15.61 -8.34
N VAL A 486 43.23 -15.22 -8.73
CA VAL A 486 44.08 -14.32 -7.95
C VAL A 486 44.66 -13.26 -8.86
N ASN A 487 44.55 -11.99 -8.46
CA ASN A 487 45.23 -10.87 -9.10
C ASN A 487 45.88 -10.00 -8.02
N ILE A 488 47.19 -10.12 -7.84
CA ILE A 488 47.95 -9.43 -6.79
C ILE A 488 49.31 -8.96 -7.29
N THR A 489 49.89 -7.99 -6.57
CA THR A 489 51.28 -7.55 -6.78
C THR A 489 52.11 -7.78 -5.52
N VAL A 490 53.27 -8.43 -5.64
CA VAL A 490 54.18 -8.73 -4.51
C VAL A 490 55.57 -8.11 -4.71
N GLU A 491 56.30 -7.83 -3.63
CA GLU A 491 57.62 -7.18 -3.72
C GLU A 491 58.67 -8.14 -4.34
N LYS A 492 58.63 -9.42 -3.98
CA LYS A 492 59.61 -10.43 -4.42
C LYS A 492 58.94 -11.75 -4.80
N MET A 493 59.45 -12.39 -5.85
CA MET A 493 59.06 -13.76 -6.25
C MET A 493 60.29 -14.67 -6.29
N SER A 494 60.21 -15.86 -5.68
CA SER A 494 61.30 -16.85 -5.63
C SER A 494 60.95 -18.16 -6.34
N SER A 495 61.96 -18.98 -6.67
CA SER A 495 61.75 -20.32 -7.25
C SER A 495 60.88 -21.22 -6.36
N GLN A 496 60.97 -21.05 -5.04
CA GLN A 496 60.16 -21.81 -4.08
C GLN A 496 58.68 -21.41 -4.11
N ASP A 497 58.38 -20.14 -4.41
CA ASP A 497 57.00 -19.67 -4.53
C ASP A 497 56.35 -20.23 -5.80
N ILE A 498 57.11 -20.39 -6.89
CA ILE A 498 56.63 -21.05 -8.11
C ILE A 498 56.35 -22.53 -7.85
N LEU A 499 57.26 -23.22 -7.16
CA LEU A 499 57.04 -24.62 -6.76
C LEU A 499 55.80 -24.75 -5.88
N TYR A 500 55.60 -23.82 -4.93
CA TYR A 500 54.42 -23.77 -4.09
C TYR A 500 53.14 -23.67 -4.92
N LEU A 501 53.08 -22.74 -5.88
CA LEU A 501 51.93 -22.59 -6.78
C LEU A 501 51.68 -23.88 -7.56
N LYS A 502 52.73 -24.48 -8.15
CA LYS A 502 52.60 -25.77 -8.85
C LYS A 502 52.05 -26.88 -7.97
N GLY A 503 52.52 -26.99 -6.72
CA GLY A 503 52.16 -28.08 -5.82
C GLY A 503 50.81 -27.93 -5.13
N ASN A 504 50.34 -26.68 -4.91
CA ASN A 504 49.18 -26.41 -4.06
C ASN A 504 47.96 -25.89 -4.81
N LEU A 505 48.08 -25.51 -6.09
CA LEU A 505 46.91 -25.16 -6.88
C LEU A 505 46.08 -26.42 -7.13
N SER A 506 44.90 -26.51 -6.51
CA SER A 506 43.93 -27.54 -6.85
C SER A 506 43.53 -27.38 -8.30
N MET A 507 43.86 -28.38 -9.11
CA MET A 507 43.66 -28.33 -10.56
C MET A 507 42.16 -28.38 -10.96
N GLN A 508 41.28 -28.62 -9.99
CA GLN A 508 39.82 -28.57 -10.17
C GLN A 508 39.24 -27.15 -9.98
N SER A 509 39.82 -26.32 -9.10
CA SER A 509 39.29 -24.99 -8.75
C SER A 509 40.07 -23.81 -9.36
N CYS A 510 41.34 -23.98 -9.74
CA CYS A 510 42.16 -22.92 -10.31
C CYS A 510 41.70 -22.52 -11.73
N LEU A 511 41.23 -21.28 -11.91
CA LEU A 511 40.84 -20.69 -13.19
C LEU A 511 41.93 -19.75 -13.73
N HIS A 512 42.39 -18.79 -12.93
CA HIS A 512 43.33 -17.75 -13.39
C HIS A 512 44.07 -17.05 -12.25
N PHE A 513 45.39 -17.24 -12.18
CA PHE A 513 46.28 -16.57 -11.25
C PHE A 513 47.20 -15.64 -12.01
N TYR A 514 47.16 -14.36 -11.68
CA TYR A 514 48.04 -13.34 -12.20
C TYR A 514 48.75 -12.69 -11.01
N ILE A 515 50.06 -12.95 -10.89
CA ILE A 515 50.88 -12.44 -9.79
C ILE A 515 51.99 -11.60 -10.39
N GLN A 516 51.88 -10.28 -10.24
CA GLN A 516 52.93 -9.35 -10.61
C GLN A 516 53.96 -9.25 -9.49
N PHE A 517 55.24 -9.08 -9.81
CA PHE A 517 56.29 -8.88 -8.84
C PHE A 517 57.32 -7.84 -9.26
N LYS A 518 57.79 -7.04 -8.30
CA LYS A 518 58.76 -5.97 -8.55
C LYS A 518 60.18 -6.51 -8.72
N LYS A 519 60.58 -7.49 -7.91
CA LYS A 519 61.92 -8.09 -7.92
C LYS A 519 61.82 -9.60 -8.10
N SER A 520 62.46 -10.11 -9.16
CA SER A 520 62.66 -11.54 -9.33
C SER A 520 63.91 -11.98 -8.57
N VAL A 521 63.78 -12.96 -7.68
CA VAL A 521 64.90 -13.69 -7.07
C VAL A 521 64.90 -15.16 -7.54
N ILE A 522 64.32 -15.40 -8.71
CA ILE A 522 64.20 -16.72 -9.33
C ILE A 522 65.55 -17.08 -9.94
N LYS A 523 66.15 -18.18 -9.49
CA LYS A 523 67.37 -18.73 -10.09
C LYS A 523 66.96 -19.75 -11.18
N PRO A 524 67.32 -19.54 -12.47
CA PRO A 524 66.89 -20.42 -13.55
C PRO A 524 67.26 -21.89 -13.35
N ASN A 525 68.51 -22.17 -12.95
CA ASN A 525 68.98 -23.54 -12.70
C ASN A 525 68.20 -24.21 -11.57
N ASN A 526 67.85 -23.44 -10.53
CA ASN A 526 67.03 -23.96 -9.44
C ASN A 526 65.61 -24.27 -9.93
N LEU A 527 65.01 -23.39 -10.72
CA LEU A 527 63.67 -23.60 -11.25
C LEU A 527 63.60 -24.83 -12.17
N TYR A 528 64.59 -25.03 -13.03
CA TYR A 528 64.71 -26.24 -13.87
C TYR A 528 64.71 -27.51 -13.03
N ASN A 529 65.48 -27.54 -11.95
CA ASN A 529 65.54 -28.69 -11.04
C ASN A 529 64.23 -28.91 -10.28
N LEU A 530 63.50 -27.85 -9.93
CA LEU A 530 62.28 -27.93 -9.13
C LEU A 530 61.04 -28.33 -9.95
N ILE A 531 60.89 -27.81 -11.17
CA ILE A 531 59.65 -27.99 -11.95
C ILE A 531 59.85 -28.59 -13.34
N GLY A 532 61.09 -28.82 -13.76
CA GLY A 532 61.46 -29.38 -15.06
C GLY A 532 61.77 -28.34 -16.13
N ALA A 533 62.20 -28.82 -17.30
CA ALA A 533 62.46 -27.99 -18.48
C ALA A 533 61.20 -27.26 -18.94
N PRO A 534 61.28 -25.97 -19.32
CA PRO A 534 60.16 -25.27 -19.93
C PRO A 534 59.85 -25.85 -21.32
N ARG A 535 58.57 -25.83 -21.70
CA ARG A 535 58.12 -26.16 -23.06
C ARG A 535 58.63 -25.15 -24.08
N ARG A 536 58.63 -23.86 -23.71
CA ARG A 536 59.20 -22.77 -24.50
C ARG A 536 60.05 -21.87 -23.62
N SER A 537 61.19 -21.44 -24.15
CA SER A 537 62.05 -20.45 -23.52
C SER A 537 62.49 -19.41 -24.55
N TYR A 538 62.09 -18.16 -24.35
CA TYR A 538 62.52 -17.04 -25.18
C TYR A 538 63.00 -15.89 -24.29
N GLY A 539 64.29 -15.56 -24.33
CA GLY A 539 64.87 -14.53 -23.47
C GLY A 539 64.66 -14.81 -21.97
N VAL A 540 63.82 -14.01 -21.31
CA VAL A 540 63.42 -14.17 -19.89
C VAL A 540 62.07 -14.90 -19.72
N GLU A 541 61.34 -15.14 -20.81
CA GLU A 541 60.04 -15.80 -20.80
C GLU A 541 60.19 -17.31 -20.74
N ARG A 542 59.41 -17.96 -19.88
CA ARG A 542 59.44 -19.41 -19.67
C ARG A 542 58.01 -19.94 -19.56
N GLU A 543 57.68 -20.90 -20.41
CA GLU A 543 56.35 -21.49 -20.49
C GLU A 543 56.39 -22.97 -20.06
N TRP A 544 55.47 -23.38 -19.19
CA TRP A 544 55.25 -24.79 -18.85
C TRP A 544 53.78 -25.18 -19.05
N CYS A 545 53.55 -26.41 -19.53
CA CYS A 545 52.23 -27.04 -19.58
C CYS A 545 52.27 -28.33 -18.77
N PHE A 546 51.50 -28.40 -17.69
CA PHE A 546 51.36 -29.63 -16.90
C PHE A 546 50.01 -30.29 -17.17
N PRO A 547 49.97 -31.58 -17.56
CA PRO A 547 48.71 -32.28 -17.81
C PRO A 547 47.91 -32.43 -16.51
N ILE A 548 46.59 -32.22 -16.58
CA ILE A 548 45.68 -32.43 -15.47
C ILE A 548 45.06 -33.82 -15.61
N SER A 549 45.35 -34.72 -14.66
CA SER A 549 44.83 -36.09 -14.66
C SER A 549 43.31 -36.14 -14.85
N ASN A 550 42.85 -37.07 -15.68
CA ASN A 550 41.42 -37.30 -15.98
C ASN A 550 40.68 -36.10 -16.59
N THR A 551 41.38 -35.15 -17.23
CA THR A 551 40.75 -34.06 -17.99
C THR A 551 41.45 -33.79 -19.30
N THR A 552 40.77 -33.11 -20.22
CA THR A 552 41.36 -32.57 -21.46
C THR A 552 42.04 -31.21 -21.25
N HIS A 553 42.46 -30.87 -20.01
CA HIS A 553 43.01 -29.56 -19.69
C HIS A 553 44.47 -29.65 -19.23
N TYR A 554 45.18 -28.53 -19.38
CA TYR A 554 46.52 -28.31 -18.86
C TYR A 554 46.55 -27.13 -17.90
N LEU A 555 47.44 -27.23 -16.91
CA LEU A 555 47.89 -26.08 -16.15
C LEU A 555 49.00 -25.40 -16.94
N HIS A 556 48.70 -24.24 -17.51
CA HIS A 556 49.64 -23.41 -18.24
C HIS A 556 50.25 -22.39 -17.30
N MET A 557 51.58 -22.37 -17.19
CA MET A 557 52.33 -21.37 -16.44
C MET A 557 53.21 -20.58 -17.39
N ASP A 558 52.97 -19.27 -17.48
CA ASP A 558 53.79 -18.31 -18.21
C ASP A 558 54.51 -17.41 -17.20
N LEU A 559 55.83 -17.59 -17.09
CA LEU A 559 56.69 -16.74 -16.28
C LEU A 559 57.39 -15.73 -17.18
N ARG A 560 57.20 -14.45 -16.88
CA ARG A 560 57.88 -13.34 -17.56
C ARG A 560 58.73 -12.53 -16.60
N GLN A 561 59.32 -11.44 -17.09
CA GLN A 561 60.25 -10.60 -16.34
C GLN A 561 59.67 -10.07 -15.02
N TYR A 562 58.39 -9.73 -15.00
CA TYR A 562 57.73 -9.03 -13.89
C TYR A 562 56.42 -9.66 -13.42
N PHE A 563 56.02 -10.81 -13.98
CA PHE A 563 54.81 -11.49 -13.54
C PHE A 563 54.89 -12.98 -13.82
N ILE A 564 54.05 -13.73 -13.12
CA ILE A 564 53.70 -15.10 -13.45
C ILE A 564 52.20 -15.18 -13.65
N GLU A 565 51.82 -15.87 -14.72
CA GLU A 565 50.44 -16.14 -15.05
C GLU A 565 50.22 -17.65 -15.08
N VAL A 566 49.25 -18.12 -14.29
CA VAL A 566 48.85 -19.53 -14.24
C VAL A 566 47.38 -19.63 -14.64
N ARG A 567 47.09 -20.41 -15.67
CA ARG A 567 45.72 -20.59 -16.20
C ARG A 567 45.44 -22.06 -16.46
N ARG A 568 44.17 -22.43 -16.34
CA ARG A 568 43.67 -23.72 -16.84
C ARG A 568 43.25 -23.54 -18.30
N ILE A 569 43.86 -24.30 -19.20
CA ILE A 569 43.58 -24.22 -20.66
C ILE A 569 43.13 -25.58 -21.21
N PRO A 570 42.17 -25.64 -22.15
CA PRO A 570 41.77 -26.87 -22.80
C PRO A 570 42.81 -27.33 -23.85
N TYR A 571 42.83 -28.63 -24.13
CA TYR A 571 43.67 -29.29 -25.13
C TYR A 571 43.40 -28.68 -26.52
N GLY A 572 44.45 -28.30 -27.25
CA GLY A 572 44.38 -27.87 -28.65
C GLY A 572 44.22 -26.36 -28.88
N VAL A 573 44.06 -25.52 -27.85
CA VAL A 573 44.05 -24.06 -28.02
C VAL A 573 45.50 -23.55 -28.11
N LYS A 574 45.91 -23.13 -29.30
CA LYS A 574 47.16 -22.37 -29.52
C LYS A 574 46.87 -20.88 -29.29
N TYR A 575 47.49 -20.29 -28.26
CA TYR A 575 47.61 -18.83 -28.18
C TYR A 575 48.85 -18.43 -29.00
N TYR A 576 48.63 -17.54 -29.96
CA TYR A 576 49.67 -16.87 -30.75
C TYR A 576 50.12 -15.60 -30.05
#